data_AF-A0A8S3IUS4-F1
#
_entry.id   AF-A0A8S3IUS4-F1
#
_cell.length_a   1.000
_cell.length_b   1.000
_cell.length_c   1.000
_cell.angle_alpha   90.00
_cell.angle_beta   90.00
_cell.angle_gamma   90.00
#
_symmetry.space_group_name_H-M   'P 1'
#
loop_
_entity.id
_entity.type
_entity.pdbx_description
1 polymer ?
#
loop_
_entity_poly.entity_id
_entity_poly.type
_entity_poly.pdbx_seq_one_letter_code
_entity_poly.pdbx_strand_id
1 'polypeptide(L)'
;MSSSNNVFGDFSNFFSQLFSLNSPDQVGSFFQQYWYVWLILSIGVVALIAFNVAICCYFRHHRKLNEIDPATGEKRLYNKDWGISKPKQTLFIPIERNQQDHSESPLMIDDYDDSKFAVEALMAHNTYRLQHGAVPLQQNEYLNKVATDWARELVKKNQLQHSPDPWRRYKGSMLGENLAFYVGPLLTGDRLTKIWYRECERHDFNVDLQENSLHFSQLVWKG
;
A
#
# COMPACT_ATOMS: atom_id res chain seq x y z
N MET A 1 -44.15 -2.94 12.01
CA MET A 1 -42.99 -3.29 12.83
C MET A 1 -42.12 -2.05 12.97
N SER A 2 -42.20 -1.36 14.10
CA SER A 2 -41.26 -0.32 14.51
C SER A 2 -41.47 -0.07 16.00
N SER A 3 -40.78 -0.84 16.84
CA SER A 3 -40.69 -0.54 18.28
C SER A 3 -39.63 0.54 18.44
N SER A 4 -40.06 1.79 18.54
CA SER A 4 -39.21 2.87 19.04
C SER A 4 -38.94 2.59 20.52
N ASN A 5 -37.73 2.16 20.85
CA ASN A 5 -37.26 2.06 22.22
C ASN A 5 -37.17 3.47 22.81
N ASN A 6 -38.27 3.94 23.40
CA ASN A 6 -38.35 5.22 24.10
C ASN A 6 -37.56 5.11 25.40
N VAL A 7 -36.26 5.40 25.33
CA VAL A 7 -35.34 5.47 26.49
C VAL A 7 -35.92 6.34 27.62
N PHE A 8 -36.70 7.37 27.27
CA PHE A 8 -37.41 8.23 28.23
C PHE A 8 -38.56 7.54 28.98
N GLY A 9 -39.23 6.57 28.36
CA GLY A 9 -40.30 5.77 28.99
C GLY A 9 -39.75 4.76 30.00
N ASP A 10 -38.58 4.19 29.72
CA ASP A 10 -37.85 3.35 30.69
C ASP A 10 -37.40 4.17 31.91
N PHE A 11 -37.00 5.43 31.70
CA PHE A 11 -36.62 6.34 32.78
C PHE A 11 -37.80 6.67 33.71
N SER A 12 -39.00 6.93 33.17
CA SER A 12 -40.19 7.18 34.02
C SER A 12 -40.63 5.93 34.79
N ASN A 13 -40.52 4.75 34.16
CA ASN A 13 -40.83 3.47 34.80
C ASN A 13 -39.83 3.12 35.91
N PHE A 14 -38.57 3.49 35.74
CA PHE A 14 -37.55 3.35 36.78
C PHE A 14 -37.90 4.16 38.03
N PHE A 15 -38.22 5.46 37.86
CA PHE A 15 -38.54 6.31 39.00
C PHE A 15 -39.85 5.89 39.69
N SER A 16 -40.86 5.42 38.95
CA SER A 16 -42.09 4.92 39.56
C SER A 16 -41.86 3.65 40.39
N GLN A 17 -40.98 2.75 39.93
CA GLN A 17 -40.55 1.58 40.72
C GLN A 17 -39.76 1.99 41.97
N LEU A 18 -38.85 2.97 41.84
CA LEU A 18 -38.06 3.49 42.97
C LEU A 18 -38.95 4.06 44.09
N PHE A 19 -39.98 4.83 43.72
CA PHE A 19 -40.92 5.43 44.68
C PHE A 19 -41.97 4.44 45.24
N SER A 20 -42.00 3.20 44.73
CA SER A 20 -42.94 2.14 45.18
C SER A 20 -42.35 1.17 46.21
N LEU A 21 -41.08 1.32 46.58
CA LEU A 21 -40.37 0.46 47.52
C LEU A 21 -40.89 0.69 48.95
N ASN A 22 -41.52 -0.33 49.55
CA ASN A 22 -42.20 -0.23 50.85
C ASN A 22 -41.56 -1.09 51.97
N SER A 23 -40.41 -1.75 51.73
CA SER A 23 -39.69 -2.49 52.77
C SER A 23 -38.16 -2.36 52.67
N PRO A 24 -37.43 -2.42 53.80
CA PRO A 24 -35.96 -2.27 53.83
C PRO A 24 -35.22 -3.32 52.97
N ASP A 25 -35.73 -4.55 52.91
CA ASP A 25 -35.10 -5.65 52.16
C ASP A 25 -35.24 -5.46 50.63
N GLN A 26 -36.36 -4.87 50.19
CA GLN A 26 -36.57 -4.51 48.78
C GLN A 26 -35.67 -3.35 48.37
N VAL A 27 -35.45 -2.39 49.27
CA VAL A 27 -34.52 -1.27 49.06
C VAL A 27 -33.08 -1.79 48.92
N GLY A 28 -32.64 -2.69 49.82
CA GLY A 28 -31.29 -3.25 49.77
C GLY A 28 -30.98 -4.04 48.49
N SER A 29 -31.89 -4.93 48.09
CA SER A 29 -31.75 -5.72 46.86
C SER A 29 -31.80 -4.86 45.59
N PHE A 30 -32.66 -3.85 45.56
CA PHE A 30 -32.73 -2.87 44.46
C PHE A 30 -31.40 -2.12 44.31
N PHE A 31 -30.89 -1.52 45.38
CA PHE A 31 -29.62 -0.79 45.33
C PHE A 31 -28.43 -1.69 44.99
N GLN A 32 -28.43 -2.95 45.41
CA GLN A 32 -27.39 -3.91 45.06
C GLN A 32 -27.37 -4.24 43.56
N GLN A 33 -28.53 -4.43 42.92
CA GLN A 33 -28.61 -4.65 41.46
C GLN A 33 -28.19 -3.41 40.66
N TYR A 34 -28.64 -2.22 41.06
CA TYR A 34 -28.26 -0.97 40.39
C TYR A 34 -26.79 -0.62 40.60
N TRP A 35 -26.21 -0.94 41.76
CA TRP A 35 -24.79 -0.74 42.03
C TRP A 35 -23.90 -1.47 41.01
N TYR A 36 -24.21 -2.74 40.68
CA TYR A 36 -23.44 -3.49 39.69
C TYR A 36 -23.54 -2.91 38.28
N VAL A 37 -24.72 -2.40 37.89
CA VAL A 37 -24.91 -1.77 36.58
C VAL A 37 -24.03 -0.53 36.44
N TRP A 38 -24.05 0.36 37.44
CA TRP A 38 -23.22 1.56 37.45
C TRP A 38 -21.72 1.26 37.54
N LEU A 39 -21.34 0.20 38.27
CA LEU A 39 -19.95 -0.27 38.33
C LEU A 39 -19.46 -0.75 36.96
N ILE A 40 -20.25 -1.57 36.25
CA ILE A 40 -19.89 -2.07 34.91
C ILE A 40 -19.82 -0.93 33.89
N LEU A 41 -20.77 0.00 33.92
CA LEU A 41 -20.76 1.19 33.05
C LEU A 41 -19.51 2.05 33.31
N SER A 42 -19.15 2.28 34.57
CA SER A 42 -17.95 3.03 34.95
C SER A 42 -16.67 2.37 34.44
N ILE A 43 -16.53 1.05 34.63
CA ILE A 43 -15.40 0.27 34.11
C ILE A 43 -15.33 0.38 32.58
N GLY A 44 -16.47 0.31 31.88
CA GLY A 44 -16.55 0.49 30.43
C GLY A 44 -16.07 1.86 29.96
N VAL A 45 -16.45 2.93 30.65
CA VAL A 45 -16.00 4.31 30.33
C VAL A 45 -14.51 4.46 30.56
N VAL A 46 -13.97 3.94 31.67
CA VAL A 46 -12.52 3.99 31.95
C VAL A 46 -11.73 3.22 30.89
N ALA A 47 -12.21 2.02 30.49
CA ALA A 47 -11.60 1.24 29.42
C ALA A 47 -11.63 1.98 28.07
N LEU A 48 -12.74 2.66 27.75
CA LEU A 48 -12.86 3.47 26.54
C LEU A 48 -11.86 4.64 26.54
N ILE A 49 -11.72 5.34 27.66
CA ILE A 49 -10.74 6.43 27.79
C ILE A 49 -9.32 5.89 27.64
N ALA A 50 -8.96 4.80 28.31
CA ALA A 50 -7.64 4.18 28.20
C ALA A 50 -7.33 3.74 26.76
N PHE A 51 -8.32 3.15 26.08
CA PHE A 51 -8.20 2.76 24.68
C PHE A 51 -7.99 3.97 23.76
N ASN A 52 -8.75 5.06 23.96
CA ASN A 52 -8.56 6.30 23.20
C ASN A 52 -7.20 6.94 23.47
N VAL A 53 -6.70 6.92 24.71
CA VAL A 53 -5.36 7.40 25.05
C VAL A 53 -4.29 6.55 24.37
N ALA A 54 -4.44 5.21 24.37
CA ALA A 54 -3.53 4.31 23.69
C ALA A 54 -3.50 4.57 22.17
N ILE A 55 -4.67 4.77 21.56
CA ILE A 55 -4.80 5.17 20.15
C ILE A 55 -4.10 6.51 19.89
N CYS A 56 -4.33 7.52 20.73
CA CYS A 56 -3.68 8.83 20.60
C CYS A 56 -2.15 8.73 20.73
N CYS A 57 -1.65 7.95 21.70
CA CYS A 57 -0.23 7.68 21.87
C CYS A 57 0.36 6.96 20.65
N TYR A 58 -0.34 5.95 20.15
CA TYR A 58 0.03 5.22 18.94
C TYR A 58 0.11 6.17 17.73
N PHE A 59 -0.92 6.98 17.47
CA PHE A 59 -0.93 7.92 16.35
C PHE A 59 0.12 9.02 16.49
N ARG A 60 0.33 9.57 17.69
CA ARG A 60 1.36 10.58 17.94
C ARG A 60 2.76 10.00 17.71
N HIS A 61 3.01 8.78 18.18
CA HIS A 61 4.27 8.09 17.95
C HIS A 61 4.47 7.78 16.46
N HIS A 62 3.45 7.24 15.79
CA HIS A 62 3.49 6.92 14.37
C HIS A 62 3.67 8.17 13.49
N ARG A 63 3.09 9.30 13.88
CA ARG A 63 3.31 10.60 13.22
C ARG A 63 4.78 11.03 13.34
N LYS A 64 5.36 10.95 14.55
CA LYS A 64 6.77 11.30 14.79
C LYS A 64 7.74 10.42 14.00
N LEU A 65 7.42 9.14 13.79
CA LEU A 65 8.22 8.23 12.96
C LEU A 65 8.14 8.58 11.46
N ASN A 66 7.01 9.14 11.02
CA ASN A 66 6.79 9.56 9.63
C ASN A 66 7.28 10.99 9.32
N GLU A 67 7.69 11.75 10.33
CA GLU A 67 8.31 13.06 10.14
C GLU A 67 9.70 12.92 9.50
N ILE A 68 10.00 13.88 8.63
CA ILE A 68 11.28 13.98 7.92
C ILE A 68 12.29 14.65 8.85
N ASP A 69 13.44 14.02 9.05
CA ASP A 69 14.53 14.59 9.83
C ASP A 69 15.18 15.76 9.06
N PRO A 70 15.26 16.97 9.64
CA PRO A 70 15.83 18.13 8.94
C PRO A 70 17.33 18.01 8.66
N ALA A 71 18.07 17.13 9.37
CA ALA A 71 19.50 16.95 9.15
C ALA A 71 19.79 15.97 8.01
N THR A 72 18.97 14.93 7.84
CA THR A 72 19.20 13.87 6.84
C THR A 72 18.24 13.92 5.65
N GLY A 73 17.11 14.62 5.76
CA GLY A 73 16.04 14.62 4.75
C GLY A 73 15.25 13.31 4.68
N GLU A 74 15.43 12.39 5.63
CA GLU A 74 14.80 11.07 5.64
C GLU A 74 13.72 10.95 6.71
N LYS A 75 12.71 10.08 6.51
CA LYS A 75 11.77 9.76 7.60
C LYS A 75 12.53 9.16 8.78
N ARG A 76 12.22 9.60 10.01
CA ARG A 76 12.88 9.14 11.25
C ARG A 76 12.82 7.63 11.45
N LEU A 77 11.80 6.95 10.92
CA LEU A 77 11.69 5.49 10.93
C LEU A 77 12.90 4.80 10.28
N TYR A 78 13.58 5.44 9.33
CA TYR A 78 14.71 4.86 8.60
C TYR A 78 16.08 5.13 9.24
N ASN A 79 16.11 5.71 10.44
CA ASN A 79 17.37 5.90 11.14
C ASN A 79 18.02 4.52 11.43
N LYS A 80 19.31 4.40 11.10
CA LYS A 80 20.17 3.24 11.27
C LYS A 80 20.12 2.64 12.68
N ASP A 81 19.89 3.47 13.70
CA ASP A 81 19.78 3.04 15.10
C ASP A 81 18.61 2.08 15.38
N TRP A 82 17.53 2.17 14.60
CA TRP A 82 16.32 1.36 14.78
C TRP A 82 16.32 0.09 13.93
N GLY A 83 17.37 -0.16 13.14
CA GLY A 83 17.52 -1.38 12.33
C GLY A 83 16.51 -1.52 11.17
N ILE A 84 15.64 -0.53 10.95
CA ILE A 84 14.68 -0.50 9.85
C ILE A 84 15.37 0.18 8.66
N SER A 85 15.84 -0.62 7.70
CA SER A 85 16.35 -0.09 6.44
C SER A 85 15.20 0.40 5.56
N LYS A 86 15.45 1.46 4.78
CA LYS A 86 14.55 1.83 3.69
C LYS A 86 14.34 0.60 2.80
N PRO A 87 13.10 0.28 2.41
CA PRO A 87 12.90 -0.69 1.33
C PRO A 87 13.67 -0.18 0.11
N LYS A 88 14.38 -1.06 -0.60
CA LYS A 88 14.95 -0.73 -1.90
C LYS A 88 13.82 -0.14 -2.74
N GLN A 89 13.96 1.14 -3.11
CA GLN A 89 12.86 1.99 -3.57
C GLN A 89 12.10 1.32 -4.71
N THR A 90 10.78 1.22 -4.53
CA THR A 90 9.83 1.02 -5.63
C THR A 90 8.75 2.08 -5.47
N LEU A 91 8.72 2.98 -6.44
CA LEU A 91 7.85 4.15 -6.46
C LEU A 91 6.39 3.67 -6.62
N PHE A 92 5.61 3.71 -5.53
CA PHE A 92 4.16 3.60 -5.64
C PHE A 92 3.62 4.90 -6.22
N ILE A 93 3.21 4.87 -7.50
CA ILE A 93 2.47 5.96 -8.12
C ILE A 93 0.99 5.56 -8.13
N PRO A 94 0.13 6.18 -7.31
CA PRO A 94 -1.32 6.05 -7.49
C PRO A 94 -1.68 6.72 -8.81
N ILE A 95 -2.04 5.93 -9.81
CA ILE A 95 -2.51 6.46 -11.10
C ILE A 95 -3.97 6.84 -10.91
N GLU A 96 -4.30 8.12 -11.16
CA GLU A 96 -5.69 8.57 -11.21
C GLU A 96 -6.49 7.70 -12.19
N ARG A 97 -7.60 7.13 -11.68
CA ARG A 97 -8.52 6.32 -12.47
C ARG A 97 -9.19 7.19 -13.51
N ASN A 98 -8.85 7.02 -14.79
CA ASN A 98 -9.74 7.43 -15.86
C ASN A 98 -10.92 6.44 -15.88
N GLN A 99 -12.14 6.97 -15.74
CA GLN A 99 -13.40 6.23 -15.55
C GLN A 99 -13.92 5.51 -16.82
N GLN A 100 -13.07 5.21 -17.81
CA GLN A 100 -13.53 4.74 -19.12
C GLN A 100 -13.30 3.26 -19.43
N ASP A 101 -12.79 2.45 -18.50
CA ASP A 101 -12.56 1.03 -18.77
C ASP A 101 -13.66 0.17 -18.13
N HIS A 102 -14.77 0.03 -18.88
CA HIS A 102 -15.88 -0.83 -18.51
C HIS A 102 -15.66 -2.26 -19.03
N SER A 103 -15.73 -3.20 -18.09
CA SER A 103 -15.93 -4.65 -18.22
C SER A 103 -14.80 -5.49 -18.82
N GLU A 104 -14.00 -6.12 -17.96
CA GLU A 104 -13.62 -7.52 -18.14
C GLU A 104 -13.66 -8.27 -16.80
N SER A 105 -14.17 -9.51 -16.87
CA SER A 105 -14.29 -10.48 -15.77
C SER A 105 -12.92 -10.80 -15.15
N PRO A 106 -12.83 -11.31 -13.91
CA PRO A 106 -11.55 -11.71 -13.32
C PRO A 106 -10.86 -12.75 -14.20
N LEU A 107 -9.84 -12.34 -14.94
CA LEU A 107 -9.12 -13.20 -15.88
C LEU A 107 -8.41 -14.31 -15.11
N MET A 108 -8.73 -15.55 -15.49
CA MET A 108 -7.97 -16.74 -15.12
C MET A 108 -6.52 -16.55 -15.61
N ILE A 109 -5.55 -16.91 -14.77
CA ILE A 109 -4.10 -16.73 -15.01
C ILE A 109 -3.61 -17.43 -16.30
N ASP A 110 -4.42 -18.33 -16.87
CA ASP A 110 -4.04 -19.21 -17.99
C ASP A 110 -4.24 -18.60 -19.40
N ASP A 111 -4.82 -17.40 -19.55
CA ASP A 111 -5.06 -16.75 -20.86
C ASP A 111 -4.22 -15.48 -21.08
N TYR A 112 -3.19 -15.26 -20.25
CA TYR A 112 -2.30 -14.10 -20.41
C TYR A 112 -1.28 -14.33 -21.51
N ASP A 113 -1.39 -13.58 -22.61
CA ASP A 113 -0.45 -13.65 -23.73
C ASP A 113 0.85 -12.85 -23.43
N ASP A 114 1.83 -13.54 -22.86
CA ASP A 114 3.20 -13.04 -22.63
C ASP A 114 3.83 -12.46 -23.92
N SER A 115 3.48 -13.00 -25.09
CA SER A 115 4.02 -12.54 -26.39
C SER A 115 3.47 -11.16 -26.74
N LYS A 116 2.17 -10.95 -26.59
CA LYS A 116 1.53 -9.65 -26.82
C LYS A 116 2.10 -8.58 -25.89
N PHE A 117 2.19 -8.88 -24.60
CA PHE A 117 2.81 -7.96 -23.63
C PHE A 117 4.26 -7.62 -24.00
N ALA A 118 5.01 -8.66 -24.39
CA ALA A 118 6.32 -8.63 -25.05
C ALA A 118 6.45 -7.48 -26.05
N VAL A 119 5.60 -7.57 -27.08
CA VAL A 119 5.60 -6.70 -28.25
C VAL A 119 5.17 -5.28 -27.90
N GLU A 120 4.10 -5.12 -27.12
CA GLU A 120 3.61 -3.81 -26.67
C GLU A 120 4.67 -3.05 -25.87
N ALA A 121 5.33 -3.74 -24.93
CA ALA A 121 6.40 -3.14 -24.15
C ALA A 121 7.55 -2.70 -25.05
N LEU A 122 8.02 -3.55 -25.98
CA LEU A 122 9.12 -3.22 -26.89
C LEU A 122 8.79 -2.01 -27.78
N MET A 123 7.58 -1.95 -28.34
CA MET A 123 7.13 -0.82 -29.16
C MET A 123 7.11 0.48 -28.36
N ALA A 124 6.58 0.46 -27.13
CA ALA A 124 6.56 1.62 -26.26
C ALA A 124 7.99 2.07 -25.87
N HIS A 125 8.88 1.13 -25.52
CA HIS A 125 10.28 1.44 -25.23
C HIS A 125 10.93 2.14 -26.41
N ASN A 126 10.79 1.59 -27.62
CA ASN A 126 11.40 2.16 -28.82
C ASN A 126 10.82 3.53 -29.21
N THR A 127 9.53 3.76 -28.93
CA THR A 127 8.90 5.07 -29.12
C THR A 127 9.56 6.13 -28.23
N TYR A 128 9.74 5.85 -26.94
CA TYR A 128 10.41 6.78 -26.03
C TYR A 128 11.91 6.90 -26.31
N ARG A 129 12.59 5.80 -26.64
CA ARG A 129 14.02 5.84 -26.99
C ARG A 129 14.28 6.72 -28.21
N LEU A 130 13.41 6.70 -29.21
CA LEU A 130 13.49 7.58 -30.37
C LEU A 130 13.42 9.06 -29.96
N GLN A 131 12.54 9.42 -29.03
CA GLN A 131 12.42 10.79 -28.52
C GLN A 131 13.70 11.29 -27.84
N HIS A 132 14.49 10.38 -27.25
CA HIS A 132 15.76 10.66 -26.58
C HIS A 132 17.00 10.37 -27.46
N GLY A 133 16.79 10.07 -28.75
CA GLY A 133 17.87 9.76 -29.69
C GLY A 133 18.69 8.52 -29.32
N ALA A 134 18.07 7.55 -28.66
CA ALA A 134 18.67 6.26 -28.32
C ALA A 134 18.31 5.20 -29.39
N VAL A 135 19.24 4.28 -29.65
CA VAL A 135 19.07 3.21 -30.66
C VAL A 135 17.91 2.29 -30.24
N PRO A 136 17.02 1.87 -31.16
CA PRO A 136 15.93 0.96 -30.84
C PRO A 136 16.43 -0.39 -30.32
N LEU A 137 15.75 -0.92 -29.31
CA LEU A 137 15.95 -2.25 -28.77
C LEU A 137 15.32 -3.31 -29.68
N GLN A 138 15.78 -4.54 -29.52
CA GLN A 138 15.24 -5.73 -30.17
C GLN A 138 14.80 -6.75 -29.12
N GLN A 139 13.84 -7.58 -29.48
CA GLN A 139 13.36 -8.65 -28.61
C GLN A 139 14.46 -9.69 -28.37
N ASN A 140 14.51 -10.23 -27.16
CA ASN A 140 15.42 -11.29 -26.79
C ASN A 140 14.69 -12.34 -25.96
N GLU A 141 14.49 -13.52 -26.52
CA GLU A 141 13.74 -14.61 -25.89
C GLU A 141 14.32 -15.04 -24.54
N TYR A 142 15.66 -15.01 -24.39
CA TYR A 142 16.31 -15.32 -23.13
C TYR A 142 15.96 -14.28 -22.05
N LEU A 143 16.00 -12.98 -22.38
CA LEU A 143 15.66 -11.92 -21.44
C LEU A 143 14.19 -11.98 -21.05
N ASN A 144 13.30 -12.24 -22.01
CA ASN A 144 11.87 -12.43 -21.74
C ASN A 144 11.66 -13.59 -20.76
N LYS A 145 12.29 -14.75 -21.02
CA LYS A 145 12.18 -15.91 -20.15
C LYS A 145 12.66 -15.62 -18.72
N VAL A 146 13.83 -14.99 -18.58
CA VAL A 146 14.39 -14.64 -17.27
C VAL A 146 13.49 -13.66 -16.52
N ALA A 147 12.94 -12.65 -17.21
CA ALA A 147 12.02 -11.69 -16.62
C ALA A 147 10.72 -12.36 -16.15
N THR A 148 10.12 -13.23 -16.97
CA THR A 148 8.91 -13.98 -16.62
C THR A 148 9.16 -14.91 -15.43
N ASP A 149 10.26 -15.65 -15.42
CA ASP A 149 10.59 -16.55 -14.32
C ASP A 149 10.82 -15.77 -13.01
N TRP A 150 11.48 -14.60 -13.08
CA TRP A 150 11.65 -13.77 -11.90
C TRP A 150 10.34 -13.16 -11.41
N ALA A 151 9.45 -12.70 -12.30
CA ALA A 151 8.14 -12.21 -11.94
C ALA A 151 7.32 -13.27 -11.18
N ARG A 152 7.38 -14.54 -11.61
CA ARG A 152 6.75 -15.67 -10.90
C ARG A 152 7.34 -15.87 -9.49
N GLU A 153 8.66 -15.71 -9.32
CA GLU A 153 9.30 -15.79 -8.00
C GLU A 153 8.91 -14.63 -7.08
N LEU A 154 8.76 -13.41 -7.62
CA LEU A 154 8.29 -12.26 -6.84
C LEU A 154 6.87 -12.45 -6.30
N VAL A 155 5.98 -13.04 -7.10
CA VAL A 155 4.62 -13.40 -6.67
C VAL A 155 4.67 -14.40 -5.52
N LYS A 156 5.47 -15.47 -5.63
CA LYS A 156 5.61 -16.48 -4.57
C LYS A 156 6.15 -15.89 -3.27
N LYS A 157 7.09 -14.94 -3.36
CA LYS A 157 7.72 -14.29 -2.20
C LYS A 157 6.85 -13.17 -1.61
N ASN A 158 5.87 -12.68 -2.37
CA ASN A 158 5.08 -11.50 -2.05
C ASN A 158 5.95 -10.27 -1.70
N GLN A 159 7.06 -10.10 -2.42
CA GLN A 159 8.04 -9.04 -2.19
C GLN A 159 8.55 -8.52 -3.54
N LEU A 160 8.59 -7.20 -3.68
CA LEU A 160 9.16 -6.55 -4.87
C LEU A 160 10.65 -6.28 -4.62
N GLN A 161 11.51 -7.09 -5.24
CA GLN A 161 12.96 -6.98 -5.10
C GLN A 161 13.67 -7.35 -6.40
N HIS A 162 14.84 -6.77 -6.61
CA HIS A 162 15.69 -7.13 -7.74
C HIS A 162 16.12 -8.59 -7.72
N SER A 163 16.28 -9.17 -8.91
CA SER A 163 16.76 -10.55 -9.05
C SER A 163 18.20 -10.70 -8.57
N PRO A 164 18.56 -11.86 -7.99
CA PRO A 164 19.92 -12.09 -7.51
C PRO A 164 20.89 -12.14 -8.68
N ASP A 165 22.17 -11.84 -8.43
CA ASP A 165 23.20 -11.70 -9.48
C ASP A 165 23.28 -12.86 -10.49
N PRO A 166 23.12 -14.15 -10.13
CA PRO A 166 23.14 -15.22 -11.13
C PRO A 166 22.02 -15.12 -12.17
N TRP A 167 20.90 -14.50 -11.83
CA TRP A 167 19.74 -14.31 -12.71
C TRP A 167 19.86 -13.04 -13.55
N ARG A 168 20.72 -12.09 -13.15
CA ARG A 168 21.00 -10.84 -13.89
C ARG A 168 22.28 -10.92 -14.68
N ARG A 169 22.53 -12.04 -15.35
CA ARG A 169 23.70 -12.21 -16.21
C ARG A 169 23.31 -12.71 -17.58
N TYR A 170 23.90 -12.10 -18.60
CA TYR A 170 23.78 -12.55 -19.99
C TYR A 170 25.11 -12.40 -20.69
N LYS A 171 25.63 -13.49 -21.26
CA LYS A 171 26.93 -13.53 -21.98
C LYS A 171 28.09 -12.91 -21.18
N GLY A 172 28.11 -13.11 -19.86
CA GLY A 172 29.16 -12.60 -18.96
C GLY A 172 28.94 -11.17 -18.44
N SER A 173 27.98 -10.42 -19.00
CA SER A 173 27.64 -9.07 -18.58
C SER A 173 26.48 -9.05 -17.58
N MET A 174 26.47 -8.06 -16.69
CA MET A 174 25.35 -7.82 -15.77
C MET A 174 24.19 -7.14 -16.52
N LEU A 175 22.97 -7.61 -16.26
CA LEU A 175 21.74 -7.06 -16.84
C LEU A 175 21.19 -5.91 -16.00
N GLY A 176 20.66 -4.88 -16.67
CA GLY A 176 19.76 -3.90 -16.06
C GLY A 176 18.40 -4.51 -15.74
N GLU A 177 17.66 -3.94 -14.79
CA GLU A 177 16.35 -4.46 -14.38
C GLU A 177 15.45 -3.34 -13.87
N ASN A 178 14.25 -3.24 -14.45
CA ASN A 178 13.16 -2.41 -13.94
C ASN A 178 12.07 -3.31 -13.35
N LEU A 179 11.48 -2.88 -12.23
CA LEU A 179 10.41 -3.60 -11.56
C LEU A 179 9.18 -2.72 -11.40
N ALA A 180 8.01 -3.35 -11.34
CA ALA A 180 6.77 -2.68 -10.98
C ALA A 180 5.89 -3.64 -10.20
N PHE A 181 5.13 -3.08 -9.28
CA PHE A 181 3.98 -3.73 -8.67
C PHE A 181 2.74 -2.91 -9.01
N TYR A 182 1.69 -3.60 -9.43
CA TYR A 182 0.49 -2.96 -9.94
C TYR A 182 -0.74 -3.63 -9.34
N VAL A 183 -1.69 -2.82 -8.88
CA VAL A 183 -3.01 -3.26 -8.43
C VAL A 183 -4.03 -2.53 -9.29
N GLY A 184 -4.76 -3.28 -10.11
CA GLY A 184 -5.72 -2.72 -11.06
C GLY A 184 -6.16 -3.74 -12.10
N PRO A 185 -6.80 -3.28 -13.19
CA PRO A 185 -7.18 -4.11 -14.34
C PRO A 185 -5.94 -4.69 -15.05
N LEU A 186 -6.16 -5.42 -16.15
CA LEU A 186 -5.07 -6.00 -16.93
C LEU A 186 -4.00 -4.95 -17.29
N LEU A 187 -2.74 -5.24 -16.93
CA LEU A 187 -1.61 -4.34 -17.18
C LEU A 187 -1.00 -4.66 -18.55
N THR A 188 -1.08 -3.72 -19.48
CA THR A 188 -0.46 -3.83 -20.81
C THR A 188 1.01 -3.39 -20.80
N GLY A 189 1.78 -3.84 -21.80
CA GLY A 189 3.20 -3.53 -21.91
C GLY A 189 3.46 -2.04 -22.15
N ASP A 190 2.59 -1.39 -22.94
CA ASP A 190 2.60 0.06 -23.15
C ASP A 190 2.38 0.82 -21.84
N ARG A 191 1.34 0.44 -21.08
CA ARG A 191 0.99 1.12 -19.84
C ARG A 191 2.09 1.00 -18.80
N LEU A 192 2.69 -0.19 -18.65
CA LEU A 192 3.83 -0.38 -17.77
C LEU A 192 5.02 0.51 -18.17
N THR A 193 5.36 0.51 -19.46
CA THR A 193 6.47 1.33 -19.98
C THR A 193 6.22 2.82 -19.73
N LYS A 194 4.97 3.28 -19.89
CA LYS A 194 4.57 4.66 -19.60
C LYS A 194 4.71 5.02 -18.11
N ILE A 195 4.45 4.08 -17.19
CA ILE A 195 4.63 4.30 -15.75
C ILE A 195 6.10 4.60 -15.44
N TRP A 196 7.02 3.80 -15.97
CA TRP A 196 8.46 4.04 -15.83
C TRP A 196 8.90 5.33 -16.51
N TYR A 197 8.38 5.62 -17.71
CA TYR A 197 8.74 6.82 -18.46
C TYR A 197 8.36 8.12 -17.75
N ARG A 198 7.26 8.17 -16.98
CA ARG A 198 6.84 9.37 -16.23
C ARG A 198 7.89 9.92 -15.26
N GLU A 199 8.87 9.12 -14.88
CA GLU A 199 10.01 9.62 -14.08
C GLU A 199 10.82 10.69 -14.82
N CYS A 200 10.69 10.80 -16.14
CA CYS A 200 11.31 11.86 -16.95
C CYS A 200 10.90 13.27 -16.51
N GLU A 201 9.68 13.44 -15.98
CA GLU A 201 9.18 14.73 -15.48
C GLU A 201 10.00 15.27 -14.30
N ARG A 202 10.74 14.39 -13.62
CA ARG A 202 11.50 14.67 -12.39
C ARG A 202 13.01 14.42 -12.58
N HIS A 203 13.42 14.04 -13.78
CA HIS A 203 14.79 13.66 -14.09
C HIS A 203 15.61 14.91 -14.45
N ASP A 204 16.72 15.13 -13.75
CA ASP A 204 17.67 16.18 -14.10
C ASP A 204 18.72 15.66 -15.09
N PHE A 205 18.63 16.04 -16.38
CA PHE A 205 19.56 15.57 -17.41
C PHE A 205 21.02 16.01 -17.20
N ASN A 206 21.31 16.88 -16.23
CA ASN A 206 22.67 17.30 -15.90
C ASN A 206 23.32 16.42 -14.82
N VAL A 207 22.58 15.48 -14.23
CA VAL A 207 23.05 14.61 -13.14
C VAL A 207 22.98 13.15 -13.58
N ASP A 208 24.11 12.44 -13.47
CA ASP A 208 24.23 11.06 -13.97
C ASP A 208 23.25 10.07 -13.31
N LEU A 209 23.43 9.79 -12.01
CA LEU A 209 22.65 8.76 -11.30
C LEU A 209 21.71 9.42 -10.30
N GLN A 210 20.41 9.23 -10.53
CA GLN A 210 19.35 9.76 -9.68
C GLN A 210 18.42 8.64 -9.23
N GLU A 211 18.34 8.40 -7.93
CA GLU A 211 17.52 7.33 -7.35
C GLU A 211 16.04 7.45 -7.72
N ASN A 212 15.54 8.66 -7.90
CA ASN A 212 14.13 8.96 -8.16
C ASN A 212 13.69 8.73 -9.62
N SER A 213 14.61 8.38 -10.52
CA SER A 213 14.36 8.26 -11.97
C SER A 213 15.13 7.12 -12.64
N LEU A 214 15.48 6.09 -11.87
CA LEU A 214 16.26 4.93 -12.33
C LEU A 214 15.54 4.11 -13.41
N HIS A 215 14.20 4.01 -13.36
CA HIS A 215 13.48 3.24 -14.37
C HIS A 215 13.51 3.96 -15.71
N PHE A 216 13.31 5.29 -15.69
CA PHE A 216 13.43 6.13 -16.88
C PHE A 216 14.83 6.10 -17.47
N SER A 217 15.88 6.31 -16.66
CA SER A 217 17.25 6.34 -17.18
C SER A 217 17.65 5.01 -17.83
N GLN A 218 17.22 3.88 -17.25
CA GLN A 218 17.42 2.56 -17.85
C GLN A 218 16.66 2.40 -19.18
N LEU A 219 15.44 2.94 -19.28
CA LEU A 219 14.60 2.86 -20.48
C LEU A 219 15.26 3.56 -21.68
N VAL A 220 15.87 4.73 -21.46
CA VAL A 220 16.52 5.53 -22.51
C VAL A 220 18.04 5.34 -22.61
N TRP A 221 18.60 4.35 -21.90
CA TRP A 221 20.04 4.08 -21.86
C TRP A 221 20.63 3.80 -23.26
N LYS A 222 21.69 4.52 -23.65
CA LYS A 222 22.27 4.40 -25.00
C LYS A 222 23.23 3.23 -25.19
N GLY A 223 23.81 2.71 -24.11
CA GLY A 223 24.86 1.68 -24.16
C GLY A 223 26.24 2.29 -23.98
#